data_AF-A0A7C3D208-F1
#
_entry.id   AF-A0A7C3D208-F1
#
_cell.length_a   1.000
_cell.length_b   1.000
_cell.length_c   1.000
_cell.angle_alpha   90.00
_cell.angle_beta   90.00
_cell.angle_gamma   90.00
#
_symmetry.space_group_name_H-M   'P 1'
#
loop_
_entity.id
_entity.type
_entity.pdbx_description
1 polymer ?
#
loop_
_entity_poly.entity_id
_entity_poly.type
_entity_poly.pdbx_seq_one_letter_code
_entity_poly.pdbx_strand_id
1 'polypeptide(L)'
;MPTDNNPLGLYIPQQTLAFTDMPYLRPRDAEKWIAELPVVHVGETSRLIYKAIAEINRVPLPGQQRYKILVLFREPFEYVSQALQKKYINLAFPLSAKNLKIAELARELQLELAIGYKIIIEASLSKKSGRISSKVLLTSIFRAMYYLGESLLNNCLTYSPQTGQTWQEIHHLYLFAEHNNLTSKKVSDDVIESQSGRTIATLYKHIILLSLSNPYRLSQADILRVDKALLRWAEK
;
A
#
# COMPACT_ATOMS: atom_id res chain seq x y z
N MET A 1 -4.00 19.62 -16.39
CA MET A 1 -2.78 20.42 -16.14
C MET A 1 -2.03 19.74 -15.01
N PRO A 2 -0.96 18.96 -15.27
CA PRO A 2 -0.18 18.37 -14.19
C PRO A 2 0.65 19.50 -13.57
N THR A 3 0.36 19.83 -12.32
CA THR A 3 1.23 20.75 -11.57
C THR A 3 2.58 20.07 -11.35
N ASP A 4 3.62 20.68 -11.88
CA ASP A 4 5.04 20.37 -11.65
C ASP A 4 5.33 20.10 -10.17
N ASN A 5 5.51 18.84 -9.77
CA ASN A 5 6.33 18.45 -8.60
C ASN A 5 6.49 16.94 -8.36
N ASN A 6 6.33 16.08 -9.38
CA ASN A 6 6.47 14.64 -9.15
C ASN A 6 7.57 13.98 -10.01
N PRO A 7 8.85 14.09 -9.59
CA PRO A 7 9.97 13.66 -10.42
C PRO A 7 9.99 12.16 -10.77
N LEU A 8 9.32 11.28 -10.00
CA LEU A 8 9.22 9.85 -10.34
C LEU A 8 7.95 9.50 -11.13
N GLY A 9 7.09 10.47 -11.46
CA GLY A 9 5.85 10.23 -12.21
C GLY A 9 4.83 9.38 -11.44
N LEU A 10 4.92 9.34 -10.11
CA LEU A 10 3.95 8.67 -9.26
C LEU A 10 2.60 9.43 -9.24
N TYR A 11 1.53 8.79 -8.78
CA TYR A 11 0.30 9.49 -8.45
C TYR A 11 0.31 9.95 -7.00
N ILE A 12 0.25 11.26 -6.80
CA ILE A 12 0.11 11.91 -5.49
C ILE A 12 -1.02 12.93 -5.57
N PRO A 13 -1.99 12.91 -4.62
CA PRO A 13 -3.04 13.91 -4.57
C PRO A 13 -2.49 15.28 -4.19
N GLN A 14 -3.15 16.34 -4.66
CA GLN A 14 -2.79 17.71 -4.30
C GLN A 14 -2.89 17.90 -2.77
N GLN A 15 -1.85 18.49 -2.18
CA GLN A 15 -1.80 18.77 -0.76
C GLN A 15 -2.21 20.22 -0.47
N THR A 16 -2.98 20.39 0.60
CA THR A 16 -3.50 21.69 1.05
C THR A 16 -3.50 21.80 2.58
N LEU A 17 -3.35 23.02 3.08
CA LEU A 17 -3.45 23.35 4.51
C LEU A 17 -4.90 23.41 5.01
N ALA A 18 -5.89 23.15 4.15
CA ALA A 18 -7.30 23.16 4.57
C ALA A 18 -7.66 22.08 5.60
N PHE A 19 -6.83 21.04 5.76
CA PHE A 19 -7.09 19.88 6.63
C PHE A 19 -6.20 19.86 7.90
N THR A 20 -5.83 21.01 8.46
CA THR A 20 -4.76 21.07 9.49
C THR A 20 -5.22 20.67 10.91
N ASP A 21 -6.51 20.56 11.17
CA ASP A 21 -7.07 20.29 12.52
C ASP A 21 -7.66 18.88 12.66
N MET A 22 -6.88 17.85 12.29
CA MET A 22 -7.31 16.45 12.39
C MET A 22 -6.60 15.73 13.54
N PRO A 23 -7.29 14.82 14.26
CA PRO A 23 -6.78 14.18 15.48
C PRO A 23 -5.70 13.11 15.24
N TYR A 24 -5.20 12.98 14.00
CA TYR A 24 -4.21 11.96 13.59
C TYR A 24 -3.03 12.55 12.81
N LEU A 25 -2.85 13.88 12.82
CA LEU A 25 -1.73 14.52 12.11
C LEU A 25 -0.43 14.55 12.91
N ARG A 26 -0.46 14.19 14.20
CA ARG A 26 0.74 14.03 15.02
C ARG A 26 0.82 12.58 15.51
N PRO A 27 2.01 11.98 15.61
CA PRO A 27 2.14 10.57 16.01
C PRO A 27 1.42 10.23 17.33
N ARG A 28 1.55 11.08 18.36
CA ARG A 28 0.88 10.85 19.65
C ARG A 28 -0.64 10.93 19.57
N ASP A 29 -1.16 11.85 18.76
CA ASP A 29 -2.61 12.02 18.61
C ASP A 29 -3.18 10.88 17.77
N ALA A 30 -2.45 10.48 16.71
CA ALA A 30 -2.78 9.30 15.90
C ALA A 30 -2.80 8.01 16.74
N GLU A 31 -1.83 7.81 17.63
CA GLU A 31 -1.78 6.66 18.53
C GLU A 31 -3.01 6.58 19.43
N LYS A 32 -3.42 7.70 20.05
CA LYS A 32 -4.64 7.78 20.86
C LYS A 32 -5.89 7.51 20.02
N TRP A 33 -6.00 8.16 18.86
CA TRP A 33 -7.14 7.98 17.97
C TRP A 33 -7.27 6.54 17.47
N ILE A 34 -6.15 5.87 17.17
CA ILE A 34 -6.13 4.46 16.77
C ILE A 34 -6.63 3.56 17.92
N ALA A 35 -6.25 3.84 19.17
CA ALA A 35 -6.69 3.07 20.33
C ALA A 35 -8.21 3.16 20.57
N GLU A 36 -8.87 4.19 20.05
CA GLU A 36 -10.33 4.40 20.15
C GLU A 36 -11.11 3.79 18.99
N LEU A 37 -10.44 3.15 18.01
CA LEU A 37 -11.12 2.55 16.86
C LEU A 37 -12.08 1.42 17.28
N PRO A 38 -13.30 1.36 16.69
CA PRO A 38 -14.28 0.32 17.00
C PRO A 38 -13.93 -0.99 16.30
N VAL A 39 -12.82 -1.64 16.67
CA VAL A 39 -12.22 -2.81 15.98
C VAL A 39 -13.15 -4.02 15.80
N VAL A 40 -14.21 -4.11 16.60
CA VAL A 40 -15.28 -5.12 16.48
C VAL A 40 -16.16 -4.86 15.25
N HIS A 41 -16.33 -3.59 14.86
CA HIS A 41 -17.09 -3.13 13.70
C HIS A 41 -16.16 -2.89 12.50
N VAL A 42 -15.75 -3.98 11.84
CA VAL A 42 -14.80 -3.97 10.70
C VAL A 42 -15.19 -2.97 9.61
N GLY A 43 -16.46 -2.93 9.21
CA GLY A 43 -16.95 -2.03 8.17
C GLY A 43 -16.76 -0.55 8.54
N GLU A 44 -17.10 -0.18 9.76
CA GLU A 44 -16.91 1.19 10.26
C GLU A 44 -15.43 1.53 10.42
N THR A 45 -14.66 0.64 11.03
CA THR A 45 -13.21 0.82 11.24
C THR A 45 -12.49 1.01 9.90
N SER A 46 -12.82 0.20 8.88
CA SER A 46 -12.23 0.32 7.55
C SER A 46 -12.51 1.68 6.90
N ARG A 47 -13.73 2.21 7.07
CA ARG A 47 -14.11 3.54 6.57
C ARG A 47 -13.37 4.66 7.31
N LEU A 48 -13.22 4.56 8.63
CA LEU A 48 -12.48 5.53 9.44
C LEU A 48 -10.99 5.55 9.06
N ILE A 49 -10.37 4.39 8.93
CA ILE A 49 -8.97 4.25 8.50
C ILE A 49 -8.76 4.82 7.10
N TYR A 50 -9.63 4.46 6.15
CA TYR A 50 -9.59 4.99 4.79
C TYR A 50 -9.63 6.52 4.80
N LYS A 51 -10.61 7.10 5.49
CA LYS A 51 -10.77 8.55 5.60
C LYS A 51 -9.53 9.22 6.19
N ALA A 52 -9.02 8.69 7.31
CA ALA A 52 -7.85 9.25 7.97
C ALA A 52 -6.60 9.25 7.07
N ILE A 53 -6.30 8.12 6.42
CA ILE A 53 -5.14 8.01 5.51
C ILE A 53 -5.32 8.93 4.30
N ALA A 54 -6.51 8.97 3.70
CA ALA A 54 -6.82 9.83 2.57
C ALA A 54 -6.62 11.32 2.91
N GLU A 55 -7.03 11.75 4.11
CA GLU A 55 -6.81 13.12 4.58
C GLU A 55 -5.34 13.40 4.89
N ILE A 56 -4.64 12.47 5.56
CA ILE A 56 -3.19 12.54 5.79
C ILE A 56 -2.45 12.74 4.46
N ASN A 57 -2.84 12.04 3.39
CA ASN A 57 -2.24 12.16 2.05
C ASN A 57 -2.42 13.55 1.41
N ARG A 58 -3.44 14.30 1.84
CA ARG A 58 -3.79 15.63 1.34
C ARG A 58 -3.29 16.77 2.24
N VAL A 59 -2.65 16.48 3.37
CA VAL A 59 -2.01 17.49 4.24
C VAL A 59 -0.52 17.56 3.94
N PRO A 60 0.10 18.75 3.79
CA PRO A 60 1.54 18.88 3.71
C PRO A 60 2.17 18.56 5.09
N LEU A 61 2.80 17.39 5.20
CA LEU A 61 3.47 16.93 6.42
C LEU A 61 4.96 16.67 6.15
N PRO A 62 5.85 16.94 7.11
CA PRO A 62 7.24 16.49 7.03
C PRO A 62 7.32 14.98 6.81
N GLY A 63 8.19 14.52 5.90
CA GLY A 63 8.26 13.09 5.51
C GLY A 63 8.49 12.15 6.69
N GLN A 64 9.33 12.54 7.66
CA GLN A 64 9.58 11.75 8.86
C GLN A 64 8.35 11.65 9.79
N GLN A 65 7.57 12.73 9.89
CA GLN A 65 6.33 12.75 10.67
C GLN A 65 5.28 11.87 10.03
N ARG A 66 5.09 12.01 8.70
CA ARG A 66 4.21 11.13 7.91
C ARG A 66 4.59 9.67 8.08
N TYR A 67 5.87 9.32 7.95
CA TYR A 67 6.34 7.94 8.14
C TYR A 67 5.94 7.38 9.51
N LYS A 68 6.17 8.13 10.59
CA LYS A 68 5.81 7.71 11.95
C LYS A 68 4.31 7.47 12.10
N ILE A 69 3.47 8.33 11.51
CA ILE A 69 2.02 8.18 11.54
C ILE A 69 1.62 6.91 10.77
N LEU A 70 2.07 6.75 9.52
CA LEU A 70 1.71 5.59 8.71
C LEU A 70 2.13 4.26 9.33
N VAL A 71 3.24 4.23 10.09
CA VAL A 71 3.65 3.05 10.87
C VAL A 71 2.59 2.66 11.90
N LEU A 72 2.02 3.62 12.63
CA LEU A 72 0.98 3.35 13.64
C LEU A 72 -0.29 2.76 13.01
N PHE A 73 -0.64 3.22 11.81
CA PHE A 73 -1.82 2.71 11.09
C PHE A 73 -1.66 1.27 10.58
N ARG A 74 -0.45 0.70 10.54
CA ARG A 74 -0.21 -0.58 9.85
C ARG A 74 -0.95 -1.76 10.45
N GLU A 75 -0.90 -1.93 11.76
CA GLU A 75 -1.59 -3.04 12.44
C GLU A 75 -3.11 -2.99 12.24
N PRO A 76 -3.82 -1.88 12.56
CA PRO A 76 -5.26 -1.82 12.35
C PRO A 76 -5.63 -1.90 10.87
N PHE A 77 -4.78 -1.37 9.98
CA PHE A 77 -4.96 -1.47 8.54
C PHE A 77 -4.90 -2.91 8.04
N GLU A 78 -3.89 -3.68 8.47
CA GLU A 78 -3.72 -5.08 8.08
C GLU A 78 -4.88 -5.93 8.61
N TYR A 79 -5.28 -5.70 9.87
CA TYR A 79 -6.46 -6.36 10.46
C TYR A 79 -7.73 -6.16 9.64
N VAL A 80 -8.07 -4.90 9.29
CA VAL A 80 -9.27 -4.64 8.49
C VAL A 80 -9.14 -5.18 7.07
N SER A 81 -7.96 -5.09 6.46
CA SER A 81 -7.72 -5.58 5.10
C SER A 81 -7.97 -7.08 5.00
N GLN A 82 -7.44 -7.87 5.93
CA GLN A 82 -7.68 -9.31 6.00
C GLN A 82 -9.16 -9.63 6.31
N ALA A 83 -9.79 -8.86 7.21
CA ALA A 83 -11.19 -9.07 7.55
C ALA A 83 -12.15 -8.76 6.38
N LEU A 84 -11.86 -7.73 5.58
CA LEU A 84 -12.60 -7.42 4.35
C LEU A 84 -12.36 -8.48 3.27
N GLN A 85 -11.12 -8.93 3.10
CA GLN A 85 -10.76 -9.95 2.09
C GLN A 85 -11.60 -11.23 2.26
N LYS A 86 -11.77 -11.70 3.49
CA LYS A 86 -12.62 -12.86 3.83
C LYS A 86 -14.08 -12.74 3.37
N LYS A 87 -14.57 -11.53 3.04
CA LYS A 87 -15.95 -11.29 2.58
C LYS A 87 -16.15 -11.45 1.08
N TYR A 88 -15.07 -11.55 0.29
CA TYR A 88 -15.17 -11.70 -1.18
C TYR A 88 -14.30 -12.81 -1.77
N ILE A 89 -13.52 -13.53 -0.95
CA ILE A 89 -12.78 -14.73 -1.36
C ILE A 89 -13.60 -16.01 -1.17
N ASN A 90 -13.34 -17.02 -2.00
CA ASN A 90 -13.98 -18.34 -1.99
C ASN A 90 -15.51 -18.29 -2.11
N LEU A 91 -16.03 -17.30 -2.84
CA LEU A 91 -17.46 -17.17 -3.12
C LEU A 91 -17.77 -17.60 -4.55
N ALA A 92 -19.00 -18.06 -4.78
CA ALA A 92 -19.50 -18.32 -6.11
C ALA A 92 -19.56 -17.02 -6.93
N PHE A 93 -19.21 -17.12 -8.22
CA PHE A 93 -19.33 -16.02 -9.17
C PHE A 93 -20.67 -16.08 -9.93
N PRO A 94 -21.22 -14.93 -10.35
CA PRO A 94 -20.71 -13.58 -10.12
C PRO A 94 -20.84 -13.14 -8.66
N LEU A 95 -19.88 -12.35 -8.16
CA LEU A 95 -19.96 -11.77 -6.83
C LEU A 95 -21.20 -10.87 -6.71
N SER A 96 -21.84 -10.87 -5.54
CA SER A 96 -22.92 -9.93 -5.26
C SER A 96 -22.41 -8.48 -5.31
N ALA A 97 -23.28 -7.54 -5.67
CA ALA A 97 -22.94 -6.10 -5.69
C ALA A 97 -22.38 -5.60 -4.35
N LYS A 98 -22.84 -6.19 -3.23
CA LYS A 98 -22.30 -5.91 -1.89
C LYS A 98 -20.85 -6.35 -1.76
N ASN A 99 -20.52 -7.57 -2.19
CA ASN A 99 -19.17 -8.10 -2.07
C ASN A 99 -18.19 -7.42 -3.02
N LEU A 100 -18.63 -7.01 -4.21
CA LEU A 100 -17.85 -6.19 -5.12
C LEU A 100 -17.48 -4.85 -4.48
N LYS A 101 -18.44 -4.14 -3.87
CA LYS A 101 -18.16 -2.89 -3.13
C LYS A 101 -17.17 -3.09 -1.97
N ILE A 102 -17.23 -4.23 -1.27
CA ILE A 102 -16.27 -4.55 -0.21
C ILE A 102 -14.86 -4.77 -0.81
N ALA A 103 -14.77 -5.46 -1.94
CA ALA A 103 -13.51 -5.68 -2.62
C ALA A 103 -12.90 -4.39 -3.17
N GLU A 104 -13.73 -3.50 -3.74
CA GLU A 104 -13.34 -2.15 -4.15
C GLU A 104 -12.80 -1.34 -2.97
N LEU A 105 -13.50 -1.34 -1.82
CA LEU A 105 -13.02 -0.65 -0.61
C LEU A 105 -11.67 -1.22 -0.14
N ALA A 106 -11.51 -2.55 -0.15
CA ALA A 106 -10.24 -3.17 0.20
C ALA A 106 -9.12 -2.73 -0.75
N ARG A 107 -9.38 -2.68 -2.06
CA ARG A 107 -8.42 -2.19 -3.07
C ARG A 107 -8.06 -0.71 -2.85
N GLU A 108 -9.04 0.15 -2.64
CA GLU A 108 -8.84 1.58 -2.42
C GLU A 108 -8.07 1.85 -1.12
N LEU A 109 -8.29 1.06 -0.06
CA LEU A 109 -7.47 1.09 1.15
C LEU A 109 -5.99 0.82 0.84
N GLN A 110 -5.69 -0.23 0.07
CA GLN A 110 -4.30 -0.54 -0.33
C GLN A 110 -3.67 0.62 -1.10
N LEU A 111 -4.41 1.21 -2.04
CA LEU A 111 -3.92 2.33 -2.84
C LEU A 111 -3.66 3.59 -2.01
N GLU A 112 -4.56 3.95 -1.09
CA GLU A 112 -4.36 5.13 -0.23
C GLU A 112 -3.17 4.96 0.70
N LEU A 113 -2.94 3.75 1.26
CA LEU A 113 -1.74 3.52 2.06
C LEU A 113 -0.46 3.56 1.22
N ALA A 114 -0.50 3.02 -0.01
CA ALA A 114 0.60 3.15 -0.96
C ALA A 114 0.92 4.62 -1.29
N ILE A 115 -0.10 5.45 -1.51
CA ILE A 115 0.06 6.91 -1.73
C ILE A 115 0.82 7.57 -0.57
N GLY A 116 0.50 7.21 0.67
CA GLY A 116 1.20 7.74 1.84
C GLY A 116 2.71 7.50 1.79
N TYR A 117 3.13 6.30 1.37
CA TYR A 117 4.54 5.99 1.19
C TYR A 117 5.16 6.64 -0.05
N LYS A 118 4.42 6.74 -1.17
CA LYS A 118 4.86 7.46 -2.38
C LYS A 118 5.19 8.93 -2.08
N ILE A 119 4.39 9.59 -1.24
CA ILE A 119 4.66 10.97 -0.79
C ILE A 119 6.00 11.05 -0.04
N ILE A 120 6.33 10.08 0.80
CA ILE A 120 7.61 10.05 1.54
C ILE A 120 8.79 9.89 0.56
N ILE A 121 8.64 9.04 -0.46
CA ILE A 121 9.65 8.80 -1.48
C ILE A 121 9.92 10.07 -2.27
N GLU A 122 8.87 10.75 -2.74
CA GLU A 122 9.00 12.00 -3.51
C GLU A 122 9.54 13.15 -2.66
N ALA A 123 9.15 13.20 -1.37
CA ALA A 123 9.74 14.13 -0.42
C ALA A 123 11.25 13.89 -0.21
N SER A 124 11.77 12.68 -0.42
CA SER A 124 13.20 12.38 -0.29
C SER A 124 14.06 13.01 -1.39
N LEU A 125 13.43 13.32 -2.54
CA LEU A 125 14.07 13.97 -3.69
C LEU A 125 14.09 15.50 -3.54
N SER A 126 13.18 16.04 -2.73
CA SER A 126 13.12 17.47 -2.45
C SER A 126 14.14 17.88 -1.40
N LYS A 127 15.04 18.81 -1.75
CA LYS A 127 15.96 19.45 -0.80
C LYS A 127 15.25 20.21 0.33
N LYS A 128 13.96 20.55 0.14
CA LYS A 128 13.17 21.37 1.09
C LYS A 128 12.54 20.55 2.23
N SER A 129 12.40 19.23 2.08
CA SER A 129 11.58 18.39 2.98
C SER A 129 12.36 17.78 4.16
N GLY A 130 13.60 18.22 4.39
CA GLY A 130 14.51 17.64 5.39
C GLY A 130 15.10 16.30 4.95
N ARG A 131 16.16 15.86 5.63
CA ARG A 131 16.88 14.63 5.26
C ARG A 131 16.11 13.39 5.71
N ILE A 132 15.49 12.69 4.76
CA ILE A 132 14.92 11.35 5.00
C ILE A 132 16.06 10.34 5.13
N SER A 133 16.03 9.51 6.17
CA SER A 133 17.06 8.48 6.35
C SER A 133 16.96 7.41 5.26
N SER A 134 18.10 6.82 4.89
CA SER A 134 18.12 5.73 3.89
C SER A 134 17.24 4.54 4.31
N LYS A 135 17.13 4.26 5.62
CA LYS A 135 16.23 3.23 6.16
C LYS A 135 14.77 3.56 5.90
N VAL A 136 14.35 4.80 6.18
CA VAL A 136 12.97 5.25 5.92
C VAL A 136 12.65 5.20 4.42
N LEU A 137 13.59 5.62 3.56
CA LEU A 137 13.42 5.55 2.11
C LEU A 137 13.25 4.11 1.63
N LEU A 138 14.17 3.22 2.03
CA LEU A 138 14.12 1.79 1.72
C LEU A 138 12.79 1.17 2.12
N THR A 139 12.37 1.35 3.38
CA THR A 139 11.10 0.81 3.88
C THR A 139 9.89 1.41 3.16
N SER A 140 9.93 2.71 2.82
CA SER A 140 8.83 3.36 2.10
C SER A 140 8.67 2.83 0.68
N ILE A 141 9.77 2.62 -0.06
CA ILE A 141 9.72 2.02 -1.40
C ILE A 141 9.15 0.60 -1.34
N PHE A 142 9.68 -0.23 -0.44
CA PHE A 142 9.21 -1.61 -0.28
C PHE A 142 7.72 -1.66 0.04
N ARG A 143 7.26 -0.85 1.00
CA ARG A 143 5.85 -0.84 1.42
C ARG A 143 4.93 -0.25 0.35
N ALA A 144 5.34 0.81 -0.36
CA ALA A 144 4.58 1.33 -1.49
C ALA A 144 4.36 0.25 -2.56
N MET A 145 5.42 -0.46 -2.96
CA MET A 145 5.32 -1.56 -3.92
C MET A 145 4.46 -2.71 -3.41
N TYR A 146 4.56 -3.06 -2.12
CA TYR A 146 3.76 -4.13 -1.52
C TYR A 146 2.27 -3.83 -1.62
N TYR A 147 1.85 -2.64 -1.20
CA TYR A 147 0.44 -2.26 -1.23
C TYR A 147 -0.10 -2.06 -2.66
N LEU A 148 0.74 -1.62 -3.61
CA LEU A 148 0.38 -1.65 -5.04
C LEU A 148 0.20 -3.10 -5.55
N GLY A 149 1.07 -4.03 -5.14
CA GLY A 149 0.95 -5.46 -5.44
C GLY A 149 -0.34 -6.08 -4.89
N GLU A 150 -0.69 -5.78 -3.63
CA GLU A 150 -1.95 -6.24 -3.01
C GLU A 150 -3.19 -5.72 -3.76
N SER A 151 -3.13 -4.48 -4.26
CA SER A 151 -4.19 -3.92 -5.11
C SER A 151 -4.33 -4.68 -6.45
N LEU A 152 -3.21 -5.08 -7.07
CA LEU A 152 -3.22 -5.93 -8.27
C LEU A 152 -3.76 -7.34 -7.98
N LEU A 153 -3.37 -7.95 -6.86
CA LEU A 153 -3.89 -9.24 -6.43
C LEU A 153 -5.42 -9.17 -6.21
N ASN A 154 -5.91 -8.11 -5.57
CA ASN A 154 -7.34 -7.88 -5.38
C ASN A 154 -8.09 -7.84 -6.73
N ASN A 155 -7.58 -7.11 -7.72
CA ASN A 155 -8.16 -7.08 -9.07
C ASN A 155 -8.22 -8.47 -9.71
N CYS A 156 -7.19 -9.30 -9.50
CA CYS A 156 -7.19 -10.68 -9.99
C CYS A 156 -8.27 -11.53 -9.29
N LEU A 157 -8.39 -11.41 -7.96
CA LEU A 157 -9.37 -12.14 -7.17
C LEU A 157 -10.81 -11.77 -7.50
N THR A 158 -11.08 -10.55 -7.94
CA THR A 158 -12.43 -10.08 -8.30
C THR A 158 -12.70 -10.16 -9.79
N TYR A 159 -11.72 -10.58 -10.59
CA TYR A 159 -11.70 -10.48 -12.06
C TYR A 159 -12.01 -9.06 -12.58
N SER A 160 -11.58 -8.05 -11.82
CA SER A 160 -11.69 -6.65 -12.22
C SER A 160 -10.54 -6.26 -13.15
N PRO A 161 -10.76 -5.35 -14.11
CA PRO A 161 -9.71 -4.89 -15.01
C PRO A 161 -8.59 -4.20 -14.24
N GLN A 162 -7.35 -4.43 -14.66
CA GLN A 162 -6.18 -3.76 -14.07
C GLN A 162 -6.03 -2.34 -14.62
N THR A 163 -5.58 -1.42 -13.77
CA THR A 163 -5.21 -0.07 -14.19
C THR A 163 -3.75 -0.06 -14.64
N GLY A 164 -3.48 0.44 -15.85
CA GLY A 164 -2.10 0.55 -16.36
C GLY A 164 -1.19 1.45 -15.50
N GLN A 165 -1.79 2.38 -14.75
CA GLN A 165 -1.07 3.28 -13.85
C GLN A 165 -0.37 2.55 -12.70
N THR A 166 -1.02 1.57 -12.05
CA THR A 166 -0.42 0.84 -10.92
C THR A 166 0.85 0.10 -11.35
N TRP A 167 0.86 -0.48 -12.55
CA TRP A 167 2.06 -1.11 -13.11
C TRP A 167 3.19 -0.12 -13.36
N GLN A 168 2.89 1.02 -13.99
CA GLN A 168 3.88 2.08 -14.22
C GLN A 168 4.53 2.54 -12.91
N GLU A 169 3.73 2.75 -11.86
CA GLU A 169 4.24 3.12 -10.55
C GLU A 169 5.15 2.05 -9.94
N ILE A 170 4.79 0.77 -10.03
CA ILE A 170 5.63 -0.35 -9.55
C ILE A 170 6.98 -0.36 -10.28
N HIS A 171 6.99 -0.18 -11.60
CA HIS A 171 8.21 -0.13 -12.39
C HIS A 171 9.08 1.08 -12.04
N HIS A 172 8.49 2.28 -11.89
CA HIS A 172 9.22 3.48 -11.49
C HIS A 172 9.83 3.34 -10.10
N LEU A 173 9.10 2.77 -9.14
CA LEU A 173 9.60 2.51 -7.79
C LEU A 173 10.78 1.52 -7.80
N TYR A 174 10.69 0.46 -8.62
CA TYR A 174 11.77 -0.51 -8.76
C TYR A 174 13.04 0.11 -9.37
N LEU A 175 12.91 0.82 -10.49
CA LEU A 175 14.03 1.52 -11.14
C LEU A 175 14.65 2.56 -10.20
N PHE A 176 13.82 3.28 -9.45
CA PHE A 176 14.29 4.23 -8.46
C PHE A 176 15.09 3.54 -7.33
N ALA A 177 14.63 2.38 -6.86
CA ALA A 177 15.37 1.59 -5.88
C ALA A 177 16.70 1.08 -6.45
N GLU A 178 16.74 0.69 -7.72
CA GLU A 178 17.92 0.19 -8.41
C GLU A 178 19.00 1.28 -8.52
N HIS A 179 18.61 2.47 -9.01
CA HIS A 179 19.51 3.63 -9.10
C HIS A 179 20.11 4.04 -7.74
N ASN A 180 19.39 3.79 -6.64
CA ASN A 180 19.84 4.09 -5.29
C ASN A 180 20.53 2.91 -4.58
N ASN A 181 20.79 1.79 -5.27
CA ASN A 181 21.37 0.57 -4.71
C ASN A 181 20.59 0.04 -3.48
N LEU A 182 19.26 0.08 -3.55
CA LEU A 182 18.35 -0.35 -2.48
C LEU A 182 17.69 -1.70 -2.75
N THR A 183 17.75 -2.21 -3.99
CA THR A 183 17.00 -3.40 -4.45
C THR A 183 17.33 -4.67 -3.68
N SER A 184 18.57 -4.85 -3.25
CA SER A 184 19.07 -6.03 -2.53
C SER A 184 19.06 -5.89 -1.00
N LYS A 185 18.70 -4.71 -0.47
CA LYS A 185 18.66 -4.48 0.98
C LYS A 185 17.44 -5.15 1.60
N LYS A 186 17.65 -5.84 2.72
CA LYS A 186 16.58 -6.49 3.48
C LYS A 186 15.77 -5.45 4.26
N VAL A 187 14.46 -5.61 4.24
CA VAL A 187 13.49 -4.80 5.01
C VAL A 187 12.95 -5.67 6.14
N SER A 188 13.03 -5.16 7.37
CA SER A 188 12.36 -5.78 8.51
C SER A 188 10.91 -5.32 8.52
N ASP A 189 9.97 -6.26 8.58
CA ASP A 189 8.55 -5.97 8.72
C ASP A 189 8.01 -6.67 9.97
N ASP A 190 7.43 -5.88 10.85
CA ASP A 190 6.90 -6.25 12.16
C ASP A 190 5.42 -6.63 12.14
N VAL A 191 4.68 -6.17 11.13
CA VAL A 191 3.23 -6.40 11.01
C VAL A 191 2.94 -7.55 10.05
N ILE A 192 3.72 -7.68 8.99
CA ILE A 192 3.52 -8.69 7.95
C ILE A 192 4.72 -9.62 7.96
N GLU A 193 4.67 -10.63 8.83
CA GLU A 193 5.77 -11.58 9.07
C GLU A 193 6.28 -12.21 7.76
N SER A 194 5.36 -12.54 6.84
CA SER A 194 5.72 -13.12 5.55
C SER A 194 6.65 -12.24 4.73
N GLN A 195 6.64 -10.92 4.92
CA GLN A 195 7.47 -9.96 4.20
C GLN A 195 8.77 -9.61 4.94
N SER A 196 8.93 -10.07 6.19
CA SER A 196 10.10 -9.74 6.99
C SER A 196 11.37 -10.37 6.43
N GLY A 197 12.43 -9.57 6.30
CA GLY A 197 13.71 -10.00 5.74
C GLY A 197 13.76 -10.03 4.21
N ARG A 198 12.70 -9.62 3.52
CA ARG A 198 12.66 -9.54 2.06
C ARG A 198 13.28 -8.28 1.49
N THR A 199 13.53 -8.33 0.19
CA THR A 199 14.14 -7.24 -0.58
C THR A 199 13.15 -6.69 -1.61
N ILE A 200 13.38 -5.45 -2.06
CA ILE A 200 12.57 -4.85 -3.14
C ILE A 200 12.65 -5.70 -4.41
N ALA A 201 13.81 -6.30 -4.71
CA ALA A 201 13.97 -7.21 -5.84
C ALA A 201 13.09 -8.46 -5.74
N THR A 202 13.02 -9.07 -4.57
CA THR A 202 12.17 -10.25 -4.33
C THR A 202 10.70 -9.91 -4.53
N LEU A 203 10.27 -8.78 -3.95
CA LEU A 203 8.88 -8.31 -4.06
C LEU A 203 8.51 -7.97 -5.51
N TYR A 204 9.39 -7.28 -6.24
CA TYR A 204 9.17 -6.98 -7.65
C TYR A 204 9.04 -8.25 -8.50
N LYS A 205 9.97 -9.20 -8.34
CA LYS A 205 9.91 -10.50 -9.02
C LYS A 205 8.58 -11.21 -8.73
N HIS A 206 8.16 -11.26 -7.47
CA HIS A 206 6.90 -11.89 -7.07
C HIS A 206 5.69 -11.28 -7.78
N ILE A 207 5.57 -9.95 -7.80
CA ILE A 207 4.47 -9.23 -8.48
C ILE A 207 4.46 -9.56 -9.99
N ILE A 208 5.62 -9.56 -10.64
CA ILE A 208 5.75 -9.85 -12.08
C ILE A 208 5.43 -11.31 -12.38
N LEU A 209 5.91 -12.25 -11.56
CA LEU A 209 5.61 -13.66 -11.75
C LEU A 209 4.11 -13.95 -11.62
N LEU A 210 3.42 -13.28 -10.69
CA LEU A 210 1.98 -13.42 -10.52
C LEU A 210 1.22 -12.91 -11.75
N SER A 211 1.64 -11.82 -12.38
CA SER A 211 0.99 -11.34 -13.61
C SER A 211 1.24 -12.28 -14.79
N LEU A 212 2.45 -12.83 -14.89
CA LEU A 212 2.82 -13.80 -15.93
C LEU A 212 2.10 -15.15 -15.79
N SER A 213 1.64 -15.52 -14.59
CA SER A 213 0.87 -16.76 -14.39
C SER A 213 -0.57 -16.70 -14.91
N ASN A 214 -0.97 -15.57 -15.52
CA ASN A 214 -2.32 -15.32 -16.05
C ASN A 214 -3.43 -15.60 -15.03
N PRO A 215 -3.44 -14.86 -13.89
CA PRO A 215 -4.27 -15.18 -12.74
C PRO A 215 -5.77 -15.06 -13.06
N TYR A 216 -6.15 -14.27 -14.06
CA TYR A 216 -7.55 -14.15 -14.53
C TYR A 216 -8.15 -15.44 -15.08
N ARG A 217 -7.33 -16.47 -15.36
CA ARG A 217 -7.79 -17.79 -15.81
C ARG A 217 -7.90 -18.81 -14.68
N LEU A 218 -7.51 -18.44 -13.46
CA LEU A 218 -7.46 -19.33 -12.30
C LEU A 218 -8.65 -19.05 -11.38
N SER A 219 -9.06 -20.05 -10.61
CA SER A 219 -10.02 -19.84 -9.52
C SER A 219 -9.41 -18.95 -8.42
N GLN A 220 -10.23 -18.27 -7.62
CA GLN A 220 -9.73 -17.47 -6.49
C GLN A 220 -8.81 -18.27 -5.55
N ALA A 221 -9.15 -19.53 -5.28
CA ALA A 221 -8.35 -20.40 -4.44
C ALA A 221 -6.98 -20.70 -5.08
N ASP A 222 -6.93 -20.91 -6.39
CA ASP A 222 -5.70 -21.19 -7.11
C ASP A 222 -4.84 -19.94 -7.28
N ILE A 223 -5.44 -18.75 -7.47
CA ILE A 223 -4.71 -17.46 -7.45
C ILE A 223 -3.95 -17.34 -6.13
N LEU A 224 -4.61 -17.53 -4.98
CA LEU A 224 -3.97 -17.42 -3.66
C LEU A 224 -2.89 -18.50 -3.44
N ARG A 225 -3.08 -19.71 -3.97
CA ARG A 225 -2.07 -20.78 -3.91
C ARG A 225 -0.84 -20.44 -4.74
N VAL A 226 -1.05 -19.98 -5.97
CA VAL A 226 0.01 -19.56 -6.89
C VAL A 226 0.76 -18.37 -6.30
N ASP A 227 0.06 -17.36 -5.81
CA ASP A 227 0.65 -16.20 -5.14
C ASP A 227 1.62 -16.60 -4.02
N LYS A 228 1.16 -17.45 -3.09
CA LYS A 228 1.99 -17.98 -1.99
C LYS A 228 3.18 -18.80 -2.48
N ALA A 229 3.02 -19.57 -3.55
CA ALA A 229 4.10 -20.38 -4.12
C ALA A 229 5.16 -19.51 -4.80
N LEU A 230 4.73 -18.53 -5.60
CA LEU A 230 5.58 -17.59 -6.32
C LEU A 230 6.38 -16.71 -5.35
N LEU A 231 5.78 -16.36 -4.22
CA LEU A 231 6.45 -15.63 -3.16
C LEU A 231 7.70 -16.35 -2.63
N ARG A 232 7.63 -17.69 -2.49
CA ARG A 232 8.79 -18.53 -2.13
C ARG A 232 9.79 -18.70 -3.28
N TRP A 233 9.31 -18.67 -4.52
CA TRP A 233 10.17 -18.81 -5.70
C TRP A 233 10.97 -17.54 -5.98
N ALA A 234 10.39 -16.36 -5.73
CA ALA A 234 11.05 -15.08 -5.94
C ALA A 234 12.30 -14.87 -5.06
N GLU A 235 12.40 -15.61 -3.95
CA GLU A 235 13.55 -15.61 -3.03
C GLU A 235 14.76 -16.38 -3.60
N LYS A 236 14.56 -17.18 -4.65
CA LYS A 236 15.62 -17.87 -5.39
C LYS A 236 16.22 -16.98 -6.48
#